data_AF-A0A953Z5N3-F1
#
_entry.id   AF-A0A953Z5N3-F1
#
_cell.length_a   1.000
_cell.length_b   1.000
_cell.length_c   1.000
_cell.angle_alpha   90.00
_cell.angle_beta   90.00
_cell.angle_gamma   90.00
#
_symmetry.space_group_name_H-M   'P 1'
#
loop_
_entity.id
_entity.type
_entity.pdbx_description
1 polymer ?
#
loop_
_entity_poly.entity_id
_entity_poly.type
_entity_poly.pdbx_seq_one_letter_code
_entity_poly.pdbx_strand_id
1 'polypeptide(L)'
;MRIRVAITLATVLAASCSYPRVVADIDRESPPQDLGRPGYVRYTARTGAWLGGLVGAVVSVVTLPITWPISLASDEPLGYAKQEFLFWGVSAGAGGGHFLLGAPVDSLDWMFRRAWTDSEFEPGFEFTPAERPKLPQDDGQ
;
A
#
# COMPACT_ATOMS: atom_id res chain seq x y z
N MET A 1 24.12 -33.05 -1.61
CA MET A 1 22.94 -32.18 -1.37
C MET A 1 22.83 -31.65 0.07
N ARG A 2 23.27 -32.38 1.11
CA ARG A 2 23.11 -31.97 2.53
C ARG A 2 23.95 -30.76 2.99
N ILE A 3 25.15 -30.57 2.42
CA ILE A 3 26.05 -29.47 2.83
C ILE A 3 25.51 -28.09 2.41
N ARG A 4 24.88 -27.98 1.22
CA ARG A 4 24.32 -26.70 0.75
C ARG A 4 23.18 -26.22 1.66
N VAL A 5 22.30 -27.13 2.08
CA VAL A 5 21.20 -26.81 3.01
C VAL A 5 21.73 -26.34 4.36
N ALA A 6 22.77 -26.99 4.90
CA ALA A 6 23.38 -26.60 6.17
C ALA A 6 24.03 -25.21 6.11
N ILE A 7 24.70 -24.88 5.00
CA ILE A 7 25.30 -23.55 4.79
C ILE A 7 24.20 -22.49 4.68
N THR A 8 23.13 -22.74 3.92
CA THR A 8 22.01 -21.79 3.80
C THR A 8 21.30 -21.59 5.14
N LEU A 9 21.12 -22.64 5.93
CA LEU A 9 20.50 -22.53 7.24
C LEU A 9 21.39 -21.74 8.22
N ALA A 10 22.70 -22.00 8.21
CA ALA A 10 23.66 -21.28 9.06
C ALA A 10 23.76 -19.79 8.69
N THR A 11 23.69 -19.43 7.41
CA THR A 11 23.68 -18.02 6.99
C THR A 11 22.38 -17.32 7.37
N VAL A 12 21.24 -17.99 7.26
CA VAL A 12 19.93 -17.45 7.71
C VAL A 12 19.91 -17.27 9.24
N LEU A 13 20.44 -18.23 10.00
CA LEU A 13 20.56 -18.14 11.46
C LEU A 13 21.59 -17.09 11.92
N ALA A 14 22.69 -16.89 11.19
CA ALA A 14 23.64 -15.84 11.51
C ALA A 14 23.06 -14.44 11.23
N ALA A 15 22.24 -14.30 10.18
CA ALA A 15 21.57 -13.05 9.85
C ALA A 15 20.47 -12.66 10.86
N SER A 16 19.91 -13.62 11.62
CA SER A 16 18.93 -13.30 12.67
C SER A 16 19.58 -12.62 13.89
N CYS A 17 20.88 -12.81 14.11
CA CYS A 17 21.60 -12.19 15.23
C CYS A 17 21.89 -10.69 15.05
N SER A 18 21.92 -10.18 13.80
CA SER A 18 22.03 -8.75 13.52
C SER A 18 20.66 -8.05 13.43
N TYR A 19 19.58 -8.82 13.42
CA TYR A 19 18.20 -8.34 13.29
C TYR A 19 17.78 -7.30 14.35
N PRO A 20 18.14 -7.42 15.65
CA PRO A 20 17.68 -6.46 16.66
C PRO A 20 18.19 -5.04 16.41
N ARG A 21 19.42 -4.91 15.92
CA ARG A 21 20.03 -3.61 15.60
C ARG A 21 19.42 -3.00 14.35
N VAL A 22 19.23 -3.82 13.32
CA VAL A 22 18.59 -3.40 12.07
C VAL A 22 17.14 -2.97 12.31
N VAL A 23 16.38 -3.67 13.17
CA VAL A 23 15.03 -3.27 13.54
C VAL A 23 15.03 -1.95 14.30
N ALA A 24 15.94 -1.75 15.27
CA ALA A 24 16.04 -0.50 16.01
C ALA A 24 16.41 0.70 15.13
N ASP A 25 17.33 0.51 14.18
CA ASP A 25 17.74 1.56 13.23
C ASP A 25 16.61 1.86 12.23
N ILE A 26 15.91 0.83 11.73
CA ILE A 26 14.75 0.98 10.84
C ILE A 26 13.59 1.68 11.54
N ASP A 27 13.33 1.40 12.83
CA ASP A 27 12.27 2.07 13.59
C ASP A 27 12.62 3.54 13.83
N ARG A 28 13.90 3.84 14.10
CA ARG A 28 14.41 5.20 14.28
C ARG A 28 14.36 6.05 13.01
N GLU A 29 14.61 5.41 11.86
CA GLU A 29 14.65 6.08 10.55
C GLU A 29 13.33 5.98 9.78
N SER A 30 12.35 5.22 10.28
CA SER A 30 11.05 5.10 9.62
C SER A 30 10.26 6.41 9.71
N PRO A 31 9.58 6.82 8.63
CA PRO A 31 8.71 8.00 8.64
C PRO A 31 7.69 7.92 9.77
N PRO A 32 7.26 9.06 10.32
CA PRO A 32 6.50 9.17 11.57
C PRO A 32 5.36 8.15 11.66
N GLN A 33 5.12 7.72 12.90
CA GLN A 33 4.22 6.62 13.28
C GLN A 33 2.75 6.86 12.88
N ASP A 34 2.44 8.06 12.40
CA ASP A 34 1.21 8.56 11.75
C ASP A 34 0.55 7.60 10.75
N LEU A 35 1.29 6.65 10.18
CA LEU A 35 0.76 5.67 9.22
C LEU A 35 0.63 4.24 9.78
N GLY A 36 0.88 4.04 11.09
CA GLY A 36 0.64 2.79 11.83
C GLY A 36 1.43 1.56 11.35
N ARG A 37 2.31 1.70 10.35
CA ARG A 37 3.08 0.60 9.74
C ARG A 37 4.53 1.00 9.43
N PRO A 38 5.51 0.09 9.61
CA PRO A 38 6.92 0.37 9.31
C PRO A 38 7.16 0.82 7.86
N GLY A 39 8.24 1.58 7.64
CA GLY A 39 8.64 2.06 6.31
C GLY A 39 8.76 0.95 5.26
N TYR A 40 9.38 -0.19 5.61
CA TYR A 40 9.59 -1.30 4.66
C TYR A 40 8.28 -1.98 4.23
N VAL A 41 7.31 -2.16 5.12
CA VAL A 41 5.99 -2.72 4.78
C VAL A 41 5.26 -1.80 3.80
N ARG A 42 5.32 -0.49 4.04
CA ARG A 42 4.75 0.51 3.13
C ARG A 42 5.45 0.50 1.77
N TYR A 43 6.78 0.37 1.76
CA TYR A 43 7.57 0.35 0.53
C TYR A 43 7.22 -0.85 -0.36
N THR A 44 7.07 -2.04 0.21
CA THR A 44 6.68 -3.23 -0.57
C THR A 44 5.26 -3.10 -1.12
N ALA A 45 4.33 -2.61 -0.31
CA ALA A 45 2.95 -2.35 -0.74
C ALA A 45 2.88 -1.26 -1.82
N ARG A 46 3.66 -0.18 -1.71
CA ARG A 46 3.76 0.89 -2.73
C ARG A 46 4.36 0.38 -4.02
N THR A 47 5.41 -0.44 -3.95
CA THR A 47 6.02 -1.08 -5.11
C THR A 47 5.02 -1.99 -5.81
N GLY A 48 4.28 -2.78 -5.05
CA GLY A 48 3.18 -3.60 -5.56
C GLY A 48 2.09 -2.78 -6.23
N ALA A 49 1.67 -1.68 -5.60
CA ALA A 49 0.69 -0.77 -6.19
C ALA A 49 1.15 -0.18 -7.52
N TRP A 50 2.43 0.21 -7.61
CA TRP A 50 2.99 0.79 -8.84
C TRP A 50 3.07 -0.25 -9.98
N LEU A 51 3.62 -1.43 -9.69
CA LEU A 51 3.69 -2.52 -10.67
C LEU A 51 2.30 -2.99 -11.12
N GLY A 52 1.39 -3.16 -10.17
CA GLY A 52 0.00 -3.51 -10.43
C GLY A 52 -0.71 -2.44 -11.25
N GLY A 53 -0.47 -1.16 -10.96
CA GLY A 53 -1.01 -0.03 -11.72
C GLY A 53 -0.50 0.01 -13.17
N LEU A 54 0.78 -0.31 -13.41
CA LEU A 54 1.33 -0.43 -14.77
C LEU A 54 0.66 -1.55 -15.57
N VAL A 55 0.52 -2.74 -14.97
CA VAL A 55 -0.21 -3.85 -15.62
C VAL A 55 -1.67 -3.47 -15.86
N GLY A 56 -2.29 -2.83 -14.88
CA GLY A 56 -3.65 -2.31 -14.96
C GLY A 56 -3.85 -1.26 -16.06
N ALA A 57 -2.85 -0.41 -16.29
CA ALA A 57 -2.86 0.57 -17.38
C ALA A 57 -2.86 -0.10 -18.75
N VAL A 58 -2.02 -1.14 -18.93
CA VAL A 58 -2.02 -1.93 -20.16
C VAL A 58 -3.38 -2.59 -20.38
N VAL A 59 -3.97 -3.19 -19.35
CA VAL A 59 -5.31 -3.77 -19.43
C VAL A 59 -6.34 -2.71 -19.81
N SER A 60 -6.28 -1.53 -19.22
CA SER A 60 -7.22 -0.42 -19.49
C SER A 60 -7.12 0.06 -20.94
N VAL A 61 -5.91 0.15 -21.51
CA VAL A 61 -5.71 0.50 -22.93
C VAL A 61 -6.31 -0.57 -23.85
N VAL A 62 -6.10 -1.85 -23.54
CA VAL A 62 -6.63 -2.96 -24.33
C VAL A 62 -8.16 -3.03 -24.28
N THR A 63 -8.77 -2.75 -23.12
CA THR A 63 -10.22 -2.80 -22.94
C THR A 63 -10.94 -1.52 -23.34
N LEU A 64 -10.21 -0.46 -23.70
CA LEU A 64 -10.74 0.86 -24.04
C LEU A 64 -11.85 0.86 -25.10
N PRO A 65 -11.78 0.06 -26.19
CA PRO A 65 -12.86 -0.01 -27.18
C PRO A 65 -14.20 -0.49 -26.61
N ILE A 66 -14.17 -1.22 -25.49
CA ILE A 66 -15.35 -1.76 -24.80
C ILE A 66 -15.77 -0.83 -23.67
N THR A 67 -14.83 -0.37 -22.85
CA THR A 67 -15.14 0.46 -21.67
C THR A 67 -15.54 1.89 -22.05
N TRP A 68 -15.08 2.41 -23.18
CA TRP A 68 -15.42 3.76 -23.63
C TRP A 68 -16.91 3.96 -23.93
N PRO A 69 -17.58 3.15 -24.78
CA PRO A 69 -19.02 3.29 -24.99
C PRO A 69 -19.85 3.16 -23.71
N ILE A 70 -19.45 2.25 -22.81
CA ILE A 70 -20.09 2.07 -21.50
C ILE A 70 -19.95 3.35 -20.68
N SER A 71 -18.75 3.94 -20.62
CA SER A 71 -18.52 5.19 -19.89
C SER A 71 -19.39 6.34 -20.39
N LEU A 72 -19.67 6.41 -21.69
CA LEU A 72 -20.57 7.42 -22.26
C LEU A 72 -22.03 7.17 -21.88
N ALA A 73 -22.44 5.90 -21.78
CA ALA A 73 -23.78 5.53 -21.34
C ALA A 73 -23.99 5.70 -19.82
N SER A 74 -22.90 5.66 -19.03
CA SER A 74 -22.88 5.81 -17.58
C SER A 74 -22.77 7.27 -17.11
N ASP A 75 -23.13 8.25 -17.95
CA ASP A 75 -23.10 9.67 -17.56
C ASP A 75 -24.18 9.95 -16.50
N GLU A 76 -23.82 9.79 -15.22
CA GLU A 76 -24.64 10.12 -14.06
C GLU A 76 -24.49 11.59 -13.65
N PRO A 77 -25.51 12.20 -13.02
CA PRO A 77 -25.50 13.62 -12.62
C PRO A 77 -24.40 13.99 -11.62
N LEU A 78 -23.72 13.01 -11.02
CA LEU A 78 -22.62 13.20 -10.07
C LEU A 78 -21.23 13.22 -10.74
N GLY A 79 -21.10 12.88 -12.03
CA GLY A 79 -19.88 13.08 -12.84
C GLY A 79 -18.68 12.16 -12.58
N TYR A 80 -18.66 11.38 -11.49
CA TYR A 80 -17.51 10.53 -11.12
C TYR A 80 -17.49 9.15 -11.81
N ALA A 81 -18.66 8.56 -12.08
CA ALA A 81 -18.78 7.18 -12.59
C ALA A 81 -18.14 6.96 -13.97
N LYS A 82 -18.09 8.00 -14.81
CA LYS A 82 -17.54 7.94 -16.18
C LYS A 82 -16.06 7.55 -16.20
N GLN A 83 -15.29 8.02 -15.23
CA GLN A 83 -13.85 7.75 -15.17
C GLN A 83 -13.55 6.39 -14.55
N GLU A 84 -14.42 5.86 -13.68
CA GLU A 84 -14.20 4.58 -13.02
C GLU A 84 -14.09 3.41 -14.01
N PHE A 85 -14.91 3.39 -15.07
CA PHE A 85 -14.82 2.34 -16.09
C PHE A 85 -13.56 2.44 -16.96
N LEU A 86 -13.07 3.66 -17.20
CA LEU A 86 -11.87 3.90 -18.01
C LEU A 86 -10.60 3.52 -17.26
N PHE A 87 -10.57 3.75 -15.95
CA PHE A 87 -9.39 3.52 -15.11
C PHE A 87 -9.54 2.31 -14.17
N TRP A 88 -10.61 1.54 -14.32
CA TRP A 88 -10.88 0.35 -13.51
C TRP A 88 -9.66 -0.59 -13.47
N GLY A 89 -9.04 -0.83 -14.62
CA GLY A 89 -7.89 -1.73 -14.71
C GLY A 89 -6.69 -1.20 -13.92
N VAL A 90 -6.41 0.11 -14.00
CA VAL A 90 -5.36 0.77 -13.21
C VAL A 90 -5.64 0.66 -11.71
N SER A 91 -6.86 0.99 -11.28
CA SER A 91 -7.25 0.96 -9.86
C SER A 91 -7.23 -0.45 -9.29
N ALA A 92 -7.82 -1.42 -10.01
CA ALA A 92 -7.83 -2.82 -9.62
C ALA A 92 -6.42 -3.43 -9.65
N GLY A 93 -5.63 -3.10 -10.66
CA GLY A 93 -4.24 -3.50 -10.76
C GLY A 93 -3.42 -2.97 -9.59
N ALA A 94 -3.51 -1.67 -9.29
CA ALA A 94 -2.82 -1.04 -8.17
C ALA A 94 -3.27 -1.62 -6.82
N GLY A 95 -4.57 -1.79 -6.59
CA GLY A 95 -5.10 -2.40 -5.37
C GLY A 95 -4.66 -3.86 -5.21
N GLY A 96 -4.76 -4.66 -6.27
CA GLY A 96 -4.33 -6.05 -6.30
C GLY A 96 -2.82 -6.19 -6.07
N GLY A 97 -2.00 -5.40 -6.76
CA GLY A 97 -0.55 -5.39 -6.57
C GLY A 97 -0.13 -4.92 -5.18
N HIS A 98 -0.80 -3.90 -4.64
CA HIS A 98 -0.61 -3.45 -3.25
C HIS A 98 -0.83 -4.58 -2.26
N PHE A 99 -1.96 -5.29 -2.40
CA PHE A 99 -2.29 -6.41 -1.54
C PHE A 99 -1.32 -7.58 -1.71
N LEU A 100 -1.03 -8.00 -2.94
CA LEU A 100 -0.21 -9.17 -3.24
C LEU A 100 1.23 -9.04 -2.72
N LEU A 101 1.83 -7.84 -2.75
CA LEU A 101 3.18 -7.62 -2.24
C LEU A 101 3.22 -7.05 -0.81
N GLY A 102 2.20 -6.27 -0.43
CA GLY A 102 2.12 -5.66 0.90
C GLY A 102 1.67 -6.66 1.96
N ALA A 103 0.59 -7.40 1.72
CA ALA A 103 -0.02 -8.28 2.72
C ALA A 103 0.93 -9.37 3.24
N PRO A 104 1.74 -10.07 2.42
CA PRO A 104 2.67 -11.07 2.94
C PRO A 104 3.73 -10.47 3.87
N VAL A 105 4.33 -9.34 3.49
CA VAL A 105 5.36 -8.66 4.29
C VAL A 105 4.76 -8.11 5.58
N ASP A 106 3.56 -7.54 5.49
CA ASP A 106 2.81 -7.07 6.65
C ASP A 106 2.44 -8.20 7.61
N SER A 107 2.06 -9.36 7.06
CA SER A 107 1.71 -10.55 7.85
C SER A 107 2.92 -11.10 8.58
N LEU A 108 4.09 -11.15 7.93
CA LEU A 108 5.35 -11.54 8.58
C LEU A 108 5.75 -10.53 9.67
N ASP A 109 5.68 -9.23 9.37
CA ASP A 109 5.96 -8.19 10.37
C ASP A 109 5.01 -8.30 11.57
N TRP A 110 3.73 -8.57 11.31
CA TRP A 110 2.76 -8.79 12.36
C TRP A 110 3.11 -10.03 13.19
N MET A 111 3.28 -11.18 12.53
CA MET A 111 3.50 -12.47 13.15
C MET A 111 4.80 -12.58 13.96
N PHE A 112 5.87 -11.89 13.56
CA PHE A 112 7.19 -12.04 14.18
C PHE A 112 7.61 -10.84 15.03
N ARG A 113 6.96 -9.68 14.87
CA ARG A 113 7.28 -8.47 15.63
C ARG A 113 6.06 -7.91 16.36
N ARG A 114 5.06 -7.38 15.63
CA ARG A 114 3.96 -6.62 16.25
C ARG A 114 3.08 -7.44 17.20
N ALA A 115 2.92 -8.74 16.96
CA ALA A 115 2.12 -9.62 17.83
C ALA A 115 2.78 -9.88 19.20
N TRP A 116 4.08 -9.58 19.36
CA TRP A 116 4.86 -9.93 20.56
C TRP A 116 5.50 -8.72 21.23
N THR A 117 5.50 -7.57 20.57
CA THR A 117 5.92 -6.31 21.17
C THR A 117 4.68 -5.63 21.72
N ASP A 118 4.63 -5.42 23.04
CA ASP A 118 3.68 -4.51 23.68
C ASP A 118 4.02 -3.08 23.25
N SER A 119 3.72 -2.73 21.99
CA SER A 119 3.63 -1.33 21.63
C SER A 119 2.36 -0.84 22.29
N GLU A 120 2.49 -0.22 23.46
CA GLU A 120 1.54 0.80 23.88
C GLU A 120 1.51 1.82 22.74
N PHE A 121 0.62 1.58 21.79
CA PHE A 121 0.24 2.58 20.81
C PHE A 121 -0.46 3.64 21.63
N GLU A 122 0.29 4.60 22.18
CA GLU A 122 -0.31 5.86 22.58
C GLU A 122 -0.85 6.44 21.27
N PRO A 123 -2.17 6.50 21.07
CA PRO A 123 -2.71 7.23 19.96
C PRO A 123 -2.44 8.70 20.29
N GLY A 124 -1.27 9.20 19.91
CA GLY A 124 -0.93 10.63 19.92
C GLY A 124 -1.78 11.43 18.92
N PHE A 125 -2.86 10.84 18.41
CA PHE A 125 -3.84 11.48 17.57
C PHE A 125 -4.97 11.97 18.48
N GLU A 126 -4.82 13.19 18.96
CA GLU A 126 -5.99 14.04 19.07
C GLU A 126 -6.60 14.07 17.67
N PHE A 127 -7.77 13.43 17.50
CA PHE A 127 -8.49 13.40 16.23
C PHE A 127 -8.62 14.84 15.74
N THR A 128 -7.77 15.22 14.80
CA THR A 128 -7.85 16.54 14.17
C THR A 128 -8.77 16.34 12.99
N PRO A 129 -10.04 16.80 13.05
CA PRO A 129 -10.94 16.65 11.93
C PRO A 129 -10.28 17.33 10.74
N ALA A 130 -10.25 16.67 9.58
CA ALA A 130 -9.79 17.30 8.35
C ALA A 130 -10.51 18.64 8.19
N GLU A 131 -9.75 19.73 8.06
CA GLU A 131 -10.33 21.04 7.85
C GLU A 131 -11.24 20.93 6.62
N ARG A 132 -12.54 21.23 6.78
CA ARG A 132 -13.48 21.09 5.67
C ARG A 132 -12.95 21.93 4.51
N PRO A 133 -12.94 21.40 3.28
CA PRO A 133 -12.60 22.21 2.13
C PRO A 133 -13.48 23.45 2.16
N LYS A 134 -12.86 24.64 2.14
CA LYS A 134 -13.61 25.88 1.97
C LYS A 134 -14.22 25.79 0.58
N LEU A 135 -15.53 25.53 0.53
CA LEU A 135 -16.27 25.64 -0.72
C LEU A 135 -16.08 27.08 -1.23
N PRO A 136 -15.97 27.27 -2.56
CA PRO A 136 -16.02 28.60 -3.14
C PRO A 136 -17.21 29.32 -2.52
N GLN A 137 -16.98 30.47 -1.88
CA GLN A 137 -18.09 31.34 -1.51
C GLN A 137 -18.71 31.77 -2.83
N ASP A 138 -19.96 31.37 -3.05
CA ASP A 138 -20.78 31.87 -4.14
C ASP A 138 -21.05 33.35 -3.84
N ASP A 139 -20.12 34.19 -4.29
CA ASP A 139 -20.17 35.63 -4.23
C ASP A 139 -21.10 36.12 -5.32
N GLY A 140 -22.40 35.85 -5.16
CA GLY A 140 -23.47 36.12 -6.14
C GLY A 140 -23.48 37.56 -6.69
N GLN A 141 -22.62 37.81 -7.66
CA GLN A 141 -22.54 39.00 -8.51
C GLN A 141 -22.97 38.65 -9.93
#